data_AF-A0A8W8P6I7-F1
#
_entry.id   AF-A0A8W8P6I7-F1
#
_cell.length_a   1.000
_cell.length_b   1.000
_cell.length_c   1.000
_cell.angle_alpha   90.00
_cell.angle_beta   90.00
_cell.angle_gamma   90.00
#
_symmetry.space_group_name_H-M   'P 1'
#
loop_
_entity.id
_entity.type
_entity.pdbx_description
1 polymer ?
#
loop_
_entity_poly.entity_id
_entity_poly.type
_entity_poly.pdbx_seq_one_letter_code
_entity_poly.pdbx_strand_id
1 'polypeptide(L)'
;LTWDQFKVLFERKIRMDEDERELREAFRVLDKGNKGTIPVEDLRWILKSIGDDFTEEELDDMIAETDTDGSGTVDYEEFKTLMTSD
;
A
#
# COMPACT_ATOMS: atom_id res chain seq x y z
N LEU A 1 -31.89 9.13 5.27
CA LEU A 1 -31.01 7.99 5.58
C LEU A 1 -31.73 7.09 6.57
N THR A 2 -31.90 5.81 6.24
CA THR A 2 -32.26 4.80 7.25
C THR A 2 -31.02 4.43 8.06
N TRP A 3 -31.21 3.86 9.24
CA TRP A 3 -30.10 3.35 10.05
C TRP A 3 -29.29 2.26 9.33
N ASP A 4 -29.91 1.47 8.44
CA ASP A 4 -29.19 0.53 7.56
C ASP A 4 -28.25 1.23 6.59
N GLN A 5 -28.70 2.33 5.95
CA GLN A 5 -27.81 3.11 5.08
C GLN A 5 -26.70 3.80 5.87
N PHE A 6 -26.98 4.27 7.09
CA PHE A 6 -25.97 4.81 7.98
C PHE A 6 -24.94 3.73 8.37
N LYS A 7 -25.40 2.51 8.67
CA LYS A 7 -24.54 1.39 9.06
C LYS A 7 -23.61 0.98 7.92
N VAL A 8 -24.12 0.84 6.71
CA VAL A 8 -23.29 0.53 5.53
C VAL A 8 -22.26 1.63 5.27
N LEU A 9 -22.64 2.89 5.39
CA LEU A 9 -21.71 4.02 5.23
C LEU A 9 -20.66 4.04 6.35
N PHE A 10 -21.07 3.78 7.58
CA PHE A 10 -20.19 3.77 8.74
C PHE A 10 -19.24 2.58 8.72
N GLU A 11 -19.70 1.39 8.34
CA GLU A 11 -18.87 0.19 8.16
C GLU A 11 -17.86 0.38 7.02
N ARG A 12 -18.28 0.99 5.90
CA ARG A 12 -17.36 1.36 4.81
C ARG A 12 -16.33 2.40 5.26
N LYS A 13 -16.77 3.44 5.97
CA LYS A 13 -15.88 4.50 6.48
C LYS A 13 -14.87 3.91 7.48
N ILE A 14 -15.33 3.08 8.41
CA ILE A 14 -14.46 2.41 9.39
C ILE A 14 -13.45 1.52 8.70
N ARG A 15 -13.85 0.70 7.72
CA ARG A 15 -12.88 -0.10 6.94
C ARG A 15 -11.83 0.77 6.28
N MET A 16 -12.23 1.81 5.56
CA MET A 16 -11.29 2.73 4.91
C MET A 16 -10.33 3.42 5.90
N ASP A 17 -10.81 3.82 7.08
CA ASP A 17 -9.99 4.40 8.14
C ASP A 17 -9.07 3.35 8.81
N GLU A 18 -9.44 2.07 8.80
CA GLU A 18 -8.61 0.96 9.28
C GLU A 18 -7.53 0.61 8.26
N ASP A 19 -7.90 0.45 6.99
CA ASP A 19 -7.00 0.23 5.86
C ASP A 19 -5.94 1.35 5.80
N GLU A 20 -6.32 2.63 5.93
CA GLU A 20 -5.36 3.73 5.92
C GLU A 20 -4.40 3.71 7.12
N ARG A 21 -4.88 3.30 8.30
CA ARG A 21 -4.02 3.17 9.49
C ARG A 21 -3.04 2.01 9.34
N GLU A 22 -3.51 0.87 8.87
CA GLU A 22 -2.67 -0.31 8.61
C GLU A 22 -1.62 0.00 7.54
N LEU A 23 -1.99 0.68 6.46
CA LEU A 23 -1.06 1.12 5.42
C LEU A 23 0.02 2.06 5.97
N ARG A 24 -0.38 3.01 6.82
CA ARG A 24 0.56 3.97 7.42
C ARG A 24 1.49 3.32 8.44
N GLU A 25 1.00 2.37 9.22
CA GLU A 25 1.83 1.60 10.14
C GLU A 25 2.79 0.68 9.40
N ALA A 26 2.30 -0.02 8.37
CA ALA A 26 3.14 -0.81 7.47
C ALA A 26 4.23 0.08 6.89
N PHE A 27 3.89 1.16 6.19
CA PHE A 27 4.84 2.09 5.59
C PHE A 27 5.91 2.56 6.59
N ARG A 28 5.52 2.87 7.83
CA ARG A 28 6.46 3.31 8.88
C ARG A 28 7.41 2.20 9.34
N VAL A 29 6.99 0.95 9.33
CA VAL A 29 7.85 -0.21 9.63
C VAL A 29 8.87 -0.43 8.50
N LEU A 30 8.48 -0.12 7.27
CA LEU A 30 9.32 -0.28 6.08
C LEU A 30 10.31 0.87 5.92
N ASP A 31 9.84 2.11 6.11
CA ASP A 31 10.67 3.32 6.14
C ASP A 31 11.43 3.45 7.46
N LYS A 32 12.34 2.49 7.72
CA LYS A 32 13.22 2.47 8.90
C LYS A 32 14.11 3.73 9.01
N GLY A 33 14.29 4.44 7.90
CA GLY A 33 15.06 5.68 7.83
C GLY A 33 14.24 6.94 8.07
N ASN A 34 12.91 6.83 8.15
CA ASN A 34 11.99 7.95 8.22
C ASN A 34 12.24 8.97 7.09
N LYS A 35 12.63 8.45 5.91
CA LYS A 35 12.98 9.20 4.71
C LYS A 35 11.75 9.69 3.96
N GLY A 36 10.59 9.11 4.24
CA GLY A 36 9.35 9.34 3.50
C GLY A 36 9.25 8.55 2.20
N THR A 37 10.23 7.69 1.91
CA THR A 37 10.26 6.81 0.74
C THR A 37 10.85 5.44 1.11
N ILE A 38 10.36 4.39 0.46
CA ILE A 38 10.80 3.01 0.65
C ILE A 38 11.58 2.60 -0.60
N PRO A 39 12.81 2.05 -0.46
CA PRO A 39 13.51 1.48 -1.60
C PRO A 39 12.68 0.38 -2.27
N VAL A 40 12.63 0.39 -3.60
CA VAL A 40 11.92 -0.63 -4.38
C VAL A 40 12.33 -2.06 -4.00
N GLU A 41 13.62 -2.27 -3.71
CA GLU A 41 14.16 -3.56 -3.26
C GLU A 41 13.57 -4.02 -1.92
N ASP A 42 13.36 -3.10 -0.98
CA ASP A 42 12.74 -3.39 0.31
C ASP A 42 11.26 -3.72 0.10
N LEU A 43 10.55 -2.92 -0.70
CA LEU A 43 9.14 -3.12 -1.03
C LEU A 43 8.89 -4.51 -1.62
N ARG A 44 9.74 -4.95 -2.57
CA ARG A 44 9.70 -6.30 -3.16
C ARG A 44 9.81 -7.40 -2.11
N TRP A 45 10.71 -7.24 -1.14
CA TRP A 45 10.91 -8.22 -0.08
C TRP A 45 9.67 -8.36 0.82
N ILE A 46 8.99 -7.24 1.07
CA ILE A 46 7.80 -7.19 1.91
C ILE A 46 6.58 -7.74 1.19
N LEU A 47 6.36 -7.37 -0.07
CA LEU A 47 5.26 -7.91 -0.88
C LEU A 47 5.36 -9.43 -0.99
N LYS A 48 6.57 -9.96 -1.14
CA LYS A 48 6.85 -11.41 -1.12
C LYS A 48 6.65 -12.06 0.26
N SER A 49 6.75 -11.28 1.34
CA SER A 49 6.56 -11.75 2.72
C SER A 49 5.09 -11.70 3.16
N ILE A 50 4.31 -10.79 2.56
CA ILE A 50 2.88 -10.61 2.83
C ILE A 50 2.02 -11.50 1.92
N GLY A 51 2.40 -11.66 0.64
CA GLY A 51 1.70 -12.47 -0.34
C GLY A 51 2.59 -13.56 -0.91
N ASP A 52 2.21 -14.82 -0.70
CA ASP A 52 2.80 -16.00 -1.37
C ASP A 52 2.38 -16.08 -2.85
N ASP A 53 1.49 -15.20 -3.31
CA ASP A 53 0.82 -15.22 -4.61
C ASP A 53 1.51 -14.39 -5.72
N PHE A 54 2.44 -13.49 -5.40
CA PHE A 54 3.07 -12.64 -6.43
C PHE A 54 4.37 -13.24 -6.94
N THR A 55 4.45 -13.44 -8.26
CA THR A 55 5.69 -13.86 -8.92
C THR A 55 6.69 -12.70 -9.01
N GLU A 56 7.98 -13.01 -9.19
CA GLU A 56 9.01 -11.98 -9.36
C GLU A 56 8.74 -11.07 -10.56
N GLU A 57 8.11 -11.60 -11.61
CA GLU A 57 7.74 -10.87 -12.82
C GLU A 57 6.58 -9.90 -12.54
N GLU A 58 5.53 -10.35 -11.83
CA GLU A 58 4.44 -9.47 -11.40
C GLU A 58 4.91 -8.37 -10.45
N LEU A 59 5.85 -8.68 -9.55
CA LEU A 59 6.43 -7.66 -8.68
C LEU A 59 7.23 -6.62 -9.49
N ASP A 60 8.01 -7.04 -10.49
CA ASP A 60 8.74 -6.13 -11.38
C ASP A 60 7.78 -5.25 -12.20
N ASP A 61 6.69 -5.81 -12.74
CA ASP A 61 5.65 -5.03 -13.45
C ASP A 61 4.95 -4.05 -12.51
N MET A 62 4.51 -4.50 -11.32
CA MET A 62 3.88 -3.63 -10.32
C MET A 62 4.80 -2.50 -9.86
N ILE A 63 6.08 -2.80 -9.66
CA ILE A 63 7.10 -1.82 -9.32
C ILE A 63 7.30 -0.82 -10.47
N ALA A 64 7.39 -1.30 -11.71
CA ALA A 64 7.58 -0.45 -12.88
C ALA A 64 6.37 0.45 -13.15
N GLU A 65 5.15 -0.02 -12.85
CA GLU A 65 3.93 0.80 -12.91
C GLU A 65 3.85 1.81 -11.76
N THR A 66 4.48 1.53 -10.62
CA THR A 66 4.44 2.39 -9.43
C THR A 66 5.52 3.47 -9.47
N ASP A 67 6.77 3.11 -9.78
CA ASP A 67 7.94 4.00 -9.88
C ASP A 67 7.92 4.79 -11.20
N THR A 68 6.85 5.57 -11.41
CA THR A 68 6.62 6.32 -12.65
C THR A 68 7.62 7.45 -12.86
N ASP A 69 8.23 7.95 -11.78
CA ASP A 69 9.25 8.98 -11.81
C ASP A 69 10.68 8.43 -11.95
N GLY A 70 10.84 7.10 -11.86
CA GLY A 70 12.13 6.40 -11.96
C GLY A 70 13.08 6.77 -10.83
N SER A 71 12.56 7.15 -9.67
CA SER A 71 13.36 7.47 -8.49
C SER A 71 14.01 6.23 -7.88
N GLY A 72 13.52 5.03 -8.21
CA GLY A 72 13.95 3.77 -7.59
C GLY A 72 13.49 3.64 -6.14
N THR A 73 12.55 4.49 -5.72
CA THR A 73 11.94 4.50 -4.39
C THR A 73 10.45 4.74 -4.51
N VAL A 74 9.66 4.14 -3.63
CA VAL A 74 8.21 4.31 -3.59
C VAL A 74 7.84 5.22 -2.44
N ASP A 75 7.15 6.32 -2.73
CA ASP A 75 6.63 7.23 -1.72
C ASP A 75 5.29 6.73 -1.13
N TYR A 76 4.78 7.43 -0.11
CA TYR A 76 3.56 7.01 0.57
C TYR A 76 2.31 7.02 -0.33
N GLU A 77 2.18 8.00 -1.23
CA GLU A 77 1.05 8.09 -2.14
C GLU A 77 1.09 6.99 -3.20
N GLU A 78 2.28 6.69 -3.71
CA GLU A 78 2.53 5.57 -4.62
C GLU A 78 2.24 4.22 -3.94
N PHE A 79 2.74 4.01 -2.71
CA PHE A 79 2.46 2.82 -1.91
C PHE A 79 0.95 2.66 -1.62
N LYS A 80 0.26 3.76 -1.30
CA LYS A 80 -1.19 3.76 -1.09
C LYS A 80 -1.93 3.37 -2.36
N THR A 81 -1.54 3.92 -3.50
CA THR A 81 -2.12 3.59 -4.81
C THR A 81 -1.94 2.10 -5.13
N LEU A 82 -0.75 1.55 -4.88
CA LEU A 82 -0.47 0.11 -5.02
C LEU A 82 -1.42 -0.77 -4.22
N MET A 83 -1.70 -0.39 -2.97
CA MET A 83 -2.50 -1.20 -2.05
C MET A 83 -4.00 -0.96 -2.15
N THR A 84 -4.42 0.11 -2.82
CA THR A 84 -5.84 0.47 -3.02
C THR A 84 -6.30 0.40 -4.47
N SER A 85 -5.41 0.09 -5.41
CA SER A 85 -5.79 -0.29 -6.77
C SER A 85 -6.62 -1.58 -6.71
N ASP A 86 -7.92 -1.41 -6.97
CA ASP A 86 -8.96 -2.43 -7.10
C ASP A 86 -8.71 -3.40 -8.27
#